data_AF-G3HTI6-F1
#
_entry.id   AF-G3HTI6-F1
#
_cell.length_a   1.000
_cell.length_b   1.000
_cell.length_c   1.000
_cell.angle_alpha   90.00
_cell.angle_beta   90.00
_cell.angle_gamma   90.00
#
_symmetry.space_group_name_H-M   'P 1'
#
loop_
_entity.id
_entity.type
_entity.pdbx_description
1 polymer ?
#
loop_
_entity_poly.entity_id
_entity_poly.type
_entity_poly.pdbx_seq_one_letter_code
_entity_poly.pdbx_strand_id
1 'polypeptide(L)'
;MPKGKKAKGKKVTPAPAVVKKQEAKKVVNPLFEKRPKNFGIGQDIQPKQDLTRFVNLEDKGALAKLVEGIRNNYNDRYDEIRLHWGGNVLAPKSVARIAKLEKAKAKELATKLG
;
A
#
# COMPACT_ATOMS: atom_id res chain seq x y z
N MET A 1 49.66 -9.54 -71.45
CA MET A 1 49.01 -8.40 -70.75
C MET A 1 47.71 -8.12 -71.48
N PRO A 2 46.54 -8.17 -70.82
CA PRO A 2 46.11 -7.09 -69.91
C PRO A 2 45.67 -7.60 -68.52
N LYS A 3 45.81 -6.71 -67.54
CA LYS A 3 45.71 -6.98 -66.10
C LYS A 3 44.26 -6.95 -65.62
N GLY A 4 43.90 -7.92 -64.79
CA GLY A 4 42.66 -7.88 -64.00
C GLY A 4 42.63 -6.70 -63.03
N LYS A 5 41.47 -6.07 -62.88
CA LYS A 5 41.19 -5.11 -61.80
C LYS A 5 39.93 -5.54 -61.06
N LYS A 6 40.12 -5.67 -59.75
CA LYS A 6 39.24 -6.21 -58.72
C LYS A 6 37.94 -5.40 -58.57
N ALA A 7 36.86 -6.11 -58.25
CA ALA A 7 35.61 -5.57 -57.76
C ALA A 7 35.86 -4.63 -56.56
N LYS A 8 35.38 -3.39 -56.66
CA LYS A 8 35.49 -2.38 -55.60
C LYS A 8 34.32 -2.58 -54.64
N GLY A 9 34.59 -3.26 -53.52
CA GLY A 9 33.62 -3.56 -52.48
C GLY A 9 32.92 -2.32 -51.92
N LYS A 10 31.64 -2.51 -51.58
CA LYS A 10 30.75 -1.57 -50.91
C LYS A 10 31.39 -1.12 -49.59
N LYS A 11 31.74 0.17 -49.47
CA LYS A 11 32.27 0.74 -48.23
C LYS A 11 31.11 1.03 -47.29
N VAL A 12 30.77 0.05 -46.43
CA VAL A 12 29.81 0.23 -45.35
C VAL A 12 30.51 1.03 -44.25
N THR A 13 29.98 2.18 -43.90
CA THR A 13 30.39 2.97 -42.73
C THR A 13 30.22 2.12 -41.47
N PRO A 14 31.21 2.05 -40.56
CA PRO A 14 31.01 1.36 -39.29
C PRO A 14 29.86 2.00 -38.52
N ALA A 15 28.94 1.19 -38.02
CA ALA A 15 27.84 1.66 -37.19
C ALA A 15 28.41 2.38 -35.95
N PRO A 16 27.79 3.49 -35.50
CA PRO A 16 28.23 4.18 -34.30
C PRO A 16 28.25 3.18 -33.14
N ALA A 17 29.41 3.11 -32.46
CA ALA A 17 29.56 2.26 -31.29
C ALA A 17 28.44 2.59 -30.31
N VAL A 18 27.69 1.57 -29.89
CA VAL A 18 26.73 1.67 -28.79
C VAL A 18 27.51 2.08 -27.57
N VAL A 19 27.50 3.39 -27.28
CA VAL A 19 27.96 3.91 -26.00
C VAL A 19 27.03 3.26 -24.97
N LYS A 20 27.52 2.24 -24.27
CA LYS A 20 26.89 1.74 -23.06
C LYS A 20 26.71 2.96 -22.17
N LYS A 21 25.47 3.44 -22.07
CA LYS A 21 25.05 4.45 -21.11
C LYS A 21 25.57 3.98 -19.77
N GLN A 22 26.59 4.66 -19.25
CA GLN A 22 27.05 4.42 -17.89
C GLN A 22 25.87 4.76 -16.99
N GLU A 23 25.25 3.73 -16.43
CA GLU A 23 24.18 3.89 -15.46
C GLU A 23 24.75 4.71 -14.31
N ALA A 24 24.21 5.91 -14.12
CA ALA A 24 24.53 6.74 -12.98
C ALA A 24 24.29 5.90 -11.72
N LYS A 25 25.35 5.64 -10.93
CA LYS A 25 25.23 4.95 -9.66
C LYS A 25 24.30 5.77 -8.79
N LYS A 26 23.08 5.26 -8.60
CA LYS A 26 22.05 5.89 -7.78
C LYS A 26 22.62 5.98 -6.36
N VAL A 27 22.74 7.19 -5.83
CA VAL A 27 23.14 7.41 -4.43
C VAL A 27 22.06 6.75 -3.56
N VAL A 28 22.37 5.58 -3.01
CA VAL A 28 21.44 4.84 -2.15
C VAL A 28 21.57 5.39 -0.74
N ASN A 29 20.47 5.87 -0.18
CA ASN A 29 20.43 6.36 1.19
C ASN A 29 20.70 5.18 2.16
N PRO A 30 21.71 5.26 3.04
CA PRO A 30 22.07 4.16 3.93
C PRO A 30 20.98 3.77 4.94
N LEU A 31 19.96 4.62 5.11
CA LEU A 31 18.80 4.33 5.96
C LEU A 31 17.75 3.41 5.29
N PHE A 32 17.83 3.20 3.96
CA PHE A 32 16.89 2.35 3.24
C PHE A 32 17.55 1.03 2.81
N GLU A 33 17.22 -0.03 3.53
CA GLU A 33 17.59 -1.40 3.18
C GLU A 33 16.54 -2.03 2.26
N LYS A 34 16.97 -2.81 1.27
CA LYS A 34 16.06 -3.69 0.53
C LYS A 34 15.67 -4.86 1.43
N ARG A 35 14.38 -4.98 1.73
CA ARG A 35 13.79 -6.12 2.47
C ARG A 35 12.95 -6.99 1.53
N PRO A 36 13.56 -7.82 0.68
CA PRO A 36 12.82 -8.75 -0.16
C PRO A 36 12.13 -9.80 0.72
N LYS A 37 10.85 -10.05 0.44
CA LYS A 37 10.07 -11.13 1.07
C LYS A 37 10.11 -12.38 0.19
N ASN A 38 10.18 -13.55 0.81
CA ASN A 38 10.16 -14.84 0.13
C ASN A 38 8.76 -15.48 0.27
N PHE A 39 8.05 -15.67 -0.84
CA PHE A 39 6.68 -16.19 -0.86
C PHE A 39 6.58 -17.67 -1.25
N GLY A 40 7.69 -18.42 -1.14
CA GLY A 40 7.69 -19.88 -1.26
C GLY A 40 6.90 -20.57 -0.14
N ILE A 41 6.68 -21.88 -0.28
CA ILE A 41 5.91 -22.68 0.70
C ILE A 41 6.61 -22.61 2.08
N GLY A 42 5.87 -22.15 3.10
CA GLY A 42 6.34 -22.11 4.49
C GLY A 42 7.22 -20.91 4.87
N GLN A 43 7.25 -19.84 4.06
CA GLN A 43 8.04 -18.62 4.31
C GLN A 43 7.14 -17.44 4.66
N ASP A 44 7.40 -16.24 4.13
CA ASP A 44 6.57 -15.06 4.36
C ASP A 44 5.13 -15.27 3.87
N ILE A 45 4.18 -14.60 4.52
CA ILE A 45 2.76 -14.62 4.14
C ILE A 45 2.60 -14.26 2.66
N GLN A 46 1.90 -15.13 1.92
CA GLN A 46 1.67 -14.96 0.49
C GLN A 46 0.97 -13.62 0.18
N PRO A 47 1.33 -12.95 -0.93
CA PRO A 47 0.64 -11.75 -1.36
C PRO A 47 -0.79 -12.08 -1.78
N LYS A 48 -1.68 -11.08 -1.72
CA LYS A 48 -3.06 -11.22 -2.20
C LYS A 48 -3.02 -11.54 -3.70
N GLN A 49 -3.55 -12.69 -4.11
CA GLN A 49 -3.65 -13.10 -5.51
C GLN A 49 -5.10 -13.01 -6.00
N ASP A 50 -5.28 -12.91 -7.32
CA ASP A 50 -6.60 -12.97 -7.94
C ASP A 50 -7.15 -14.40 -7.92
N LEU A 51 -8.18 -14.62 -7.09
CA LEU A 51 -8.82 -15.93 -6.92
C LEU A 51 -10.00 -16.16 -7.86
N THR A 52 -10.33 -15.21 -8.74
CA THR A 52 -11.54 -15.26 -9.59
C THR A 52 -11.64 -16.49 -10.50
N ARG A 53 -10.52 -17.14 -10.81
CA ARG A 53 -10.45 -18.38 -11.62
C ARG A 53 -10.70 -19.67 -10.83
N PHE A 54 -10.65 -19.63 -9.50
CA PHE A 54 -10.87 -20.80 -8.63
C PHE A 54 -12.29 -20.87 -8.08
N VAL A 55 -13.17 -19.98 -8.55
CA VAL A 55 -14.53 -19.80 -8.05
C VAL A 55 -15.51 -20.22 -9.14
N ASN A 56 -16.42 -21.13 -8.78
CA ASN A 56 -17.53 -21.53 -9.64
C ASN A 56 -18.37 -20.29 -10.03
N LEU A 57 -18.89 -20.27 -11.26
CA LEU A 57 -19.58 -19.09 -11.80
C LEU A 57 -20.78 -18.65 -10.95
N GLU A 58 -21.50 -19.60 -10.36
CA GLU A 58 -22.68 -19.37 -9.52
C GLU A 58 -22.34 -18.60 -8.23
N ASP A 59 -21.14 -18.83 -7.68
CA ASP A 59 -20.72 -18.23 -6.41
C ASP A 59 -20.09 -16.84 -6.56
N LYS A 60 -19.79 -16.42 -7.80
CA LYS A 60 -19.05 -15.16 -8.05
C LYS A 60 -19.77 -13.93 -7.52
N GLY A 61 -21.10 -13.88 -7.64
CA GLY A 61 -21.90 -12.75 -7.17
C GLY A 61 -21.92 -12.65 -5.63
N ALA A 62 -22.01 -13.78 -4.94
CA ALA A 62 -21.99 -13.83 -3.48
C ALA A 62 -20.60 -13.47 -2.94
N LEU A 63 -19.55 -14.01 -3.55
CA LEU A 63 -18.17 -13.73 -3.16
C LEU A 63 -17.81 -12.25 -3.39
N ALA A 64 -18.24 -11.65 -4.49
CA ALA A 64 -17.97 -10.24 -4.78
C ALA A 64 -18.51 -9.31 -3.68
N LYS A 65 -19.76 -9.53 -3.24
CA LYS A 65 -20.37 -8.77 -2.15
C LYS A 65 -19.61 -8.93 -0.83
N LEU A 66 -19.17 -10.15 -0.53
CA LEU A 66 -18.38 -10.43 0.67
C LEU A 66 -17.02 -9.73 0.63
N VAL A 67 -16.32 -9.81 -0.50
CA VAL A 67 -15.00 -9.19 -0.68
C VAL A 67 -15.10 -7.66 -0.59
N GLU A 68 -16.13 -7.06 -1.17
CA GLU A 68 -16.39 -5.62 -1.07
C GLU A 68 -16.63 -5.20 0.39
N GLY A 69 -17.49 -5.93 1.11
CA GLY A 69 -17.73 -5.68 2.53
C GLY A 69 -16.45 -5.77 3.36
N ILE A 70 -15.61 -6.79 3.14
CA ILE A 70 -14.35 -6.95 3.88
C ILE A 70 -13.35 -5.85 3.53
N ARG A 71 -13.25 -5.47 2.24
CA ARG A 71 -12.34 -4.40 1.80
C ARG A 71 -12.69 -3.07 2.47
N ASN A 72 -13.95 -2.67 2.42
CA ASN A 72 -14.40 -1.38 2.97
C ASN A 72 -14.25 -1.34 4.51
N ASN A 73 -14.53 -2.44 5.20
CA ASN A 73 -14.50 -2.46 6.67
C ASN A 73 -13.08 -2.55 7.26
N TYR A 74 -12.14 -3.21 6.57
CA TYR A 74 -10.83 -3.55 7.12
C TYR A 74 -9.65 -3.03 6.31
N ASN A 75 -9.64 -3.22 4.99
CA ASN A 75 -8.48 -2.85 4.18
C ASN A 75 -8.40 -1.34 3.99
N ASP A 76 -9.52 -0.70 3.62
CA ASP A 76 -9.53 0.72 3.29
C ASP A 76 -9.43 1.60 4.54
N ARG A 77 -9.93 1.10 5.68
CA ARG A 77 -9.80 1.74 7.00
C ARG A 77 -8.55 1.28 7.77
N TYR A 78 -7.60 0.62 7.13
CA TYR A 78 -6.45 0.02 7.81
C TYR A 78 -5.68 1.05 8.66
N ASP A 79 -5.37 2.22 8.08
CA ASP A 79 -4.65 3.27 8.79
C ASP A 79 -5.47 3.87 9.95
N GLU A 80 -6.79 4.03 9.77
CA GLU A 80 -7.69 4.49 10.83
C GLU A 80 -7.73 3.53 12.01
N ILE A 81 -7.84 2.23 11.74
CA ILE A 81 -7.86 1.15 12.74
C ILE A 81 -6.51 1.07 13.44
N ARG A 82 -5.39 1.24 12.73
CA ARG A 82 -4.05 1.22 13.31
C ARG A 82 -3.82 2.38 14.28
N LEU A 83 -4.40 3.55 13.98
CA LEU A 83 -4.27 4.77 14.77
C LEU A 83 -5.26 4.84 15.95
N HIS A 84 -6.39 4.13 15.87
CA HIS A 84 -7.37 4.07 16.95
C HIS A 84 -7.00 3.01 17.98
N TRP A 85 -6.67 3.45 19.19
CA TRP A 85 -6.63 2.57 20.35
C TRP A 85 -7.98 2.65 21.06
N GLY A 86 -8.69 1.53 21.10
CA GLY A 86 -9.97 1.42 21.80
C GLY A 86 -9.83 1.51 23.31
N GLY A 87 -10.96 1.46 24.01
CA GLY A 87 -11.01 1.57 25.47
C GLY A 87 -11.38 2.98 25.94
N ASN A 88 -10.98 3.32 27.17
CA ASN A 88 -11.36 4.58 27.84
C ASN A 88 -12.87 4.80 28.03
N VAL A 89 -13.69 3.74 27.92
CA VAL A 89 -15.13 3.80 28.17
C VAL A 89 -15.37 3.63 29.67
N LEU A 90 -15.86 4.69 30.32
CA LEU A 90 -16.21 4.67 31.74
C LEU A 90 -17.53 3.91 31.99
N ALA A 91 -17.65 3.31 33.17
CA ALA A 91 -18.88 2.63 33.58
C ALA A 91 -20.08 3.61 33.64
N PRO A 92 -21.31 3.16 33.33
CA PRO A 92 -22.49 4.05 33.27
C PRO A 92 -22.75 4.83 34.55
N LYS A 93 -22.53 4.21 35.73
CA LYS A 93 -22.67 4.88 37.04
C LYS A 93 -21.69 6.04 37.21
N SER A 94 -20.46 5.86 36.72
CA SER A 94 -19.43 6.90 36.78
C SER A 94 -19.75 8.05 35.82
N VAL A 95 -20.17 7.73 34.59
CA VAL A 95 -20.61 8.72 33.59
C VAL A 95 -21.76 9.56 34.11
N ALA A 96 -22.79 8.93 34.72
CA ALA A 96 -23.93 9.66 35.30
C ALA A 96 -23.51 10.61 36.43
N ARG A 97 -22.55 10.19 37.27
CA ARG A 97 -22.00 11.05 38.33
C ARG A 97 -21.23 12.24 37.76
N ILE A 98 -20.38 12.03 36.76
CA ILE A 98 -19.63 13.09 36.08
C ILE A 98 -20.61 14.08 35.44
N ALA A 99 -21.61 13.59 34.72
CA ALA A 99 -22.63 14.42 34.07
C ALA A 99 -23.45 15.25 35.08
N LYS A 100 -23.81 14.68 36.24
CA LYS A 100 -24.51 15.42 37.31
C LYS A 100 -23.65 16.56 37.86
N LEU A 101 -22.35 16.32 38.04
CA LEU A 101 -21.39 17.32 38.51
C LEU A 101 -21.17 18.42 37.46
N GLU A 102 -20.99 18.08 36.18
CA GLU A 102 -20.88 19.07 35.11
C GLU A 102 -22.14 19.93 35.00
N LYS A 103 -23.33 19.34 35.09
CA LYS A 103 -24.60 20.08 35.04
C LYS A 103 -24.74 21.05 36.22
N ALA A 104 -24.35 20.64 37.42
CA ALA A 104 -24.36 21.53 38.58
C ALA A 104 -23.36 22.68 38.41
N LYS A 105 -22.11 22.40 37.99
CA LYS A 105 -21.10 23.42 37.69
C LYS A 105 -21.56 24.41 36.63
N ALA A 106 -22.19 23.93 35.55
CA ALA A 106 -22.72 24.79 34.49
C ALA A 106 -23.85 25.70 34.99
N LYS A 107 -24.73 25.18 35.85
CA LYS A 107 -25.81 25.98 36.47
C LYS A 107 -25.26 27.07 37.39
N GLU A 108 -24.23 26.76 38.19
CA GLU A 108 -23.59 27.76 39.05
C GLU A 108 -22.86 28.83 38.23
N LEU A 109 -22.15 28.44 37.17
CA LEU A 109 -21.44 29.37 36.29
C LEU A 109 -22.42 30.31 35.56
N ALA A 110 -23.55 29.78 35.08
CA ALA A 110 -24.61 30.58 34.48
C ALA A 110 -25.21 31.60 35.46
N THR A 111 -25.42 31.20 36.71
CA THR A 111 -25.95 32.09 37.77
C THR A 111 -24.93 33.15 38.20
N LYS A 112 -23.63 32.93 37.95
CA LYS A 112 -22.54 33.83 38.37
C LYS A 112 -22.14 34.85 37.29
N LEU A 113 -22.46 34.57 36.02
CA LEU A 113 -22.23 35.47 34.89
C LEU A 113 -23.48 36.25 34.45
N GLY A 114 -24.66 35.79 34.86
CA GLY A 114 -25.91 36.58 34.79
C GLY A 114 -26.06 37.45 36.02
#